data_AF-A0A6I9MIY8-F1
#
_entry.id   AF-A0A6I9MIY8-F1
#
_cell.length_a   1.000
_cell.length_b   1.000
_cell.length_c   1.000
_cell.angle_alpha   90.00
_cell.angle_beta   90.00
_cell.angle_gamma   90.00
#
_symmetry.space_group_name_H-M   'P 1'
#
loop_
_entity.id
_entity.type
_entity.pdbx_description
1 polymer ?
#
loop_
_entity_poly.entity_id
_entity_poly.type
_entity_poly.pdbx_seq_one_letter_code
_entity_poly.pdbx_strand_id
1 'polypeptide(L)'
;METLQDLQLAEELIKQEMITMLHFDCLHHPSINRDSQSQRGKTRGPASTSNNASHIGHLETHPYKPVPTEDMELAKAVLAAEMEVVKGGMGHGDLSMEAYSQVWEECYGQVLYLPAQNRYTRANLASKKDRIESLEKKLEVRKKRRKAGDA
;
A
#
# COMPACT_ATOMS: atom_id res chain seq x y z
N MET A 1 -17.71 33.00 11.86
CA MET A 1 -16.47 32.21 11.93
C MET A 1 -16.69 31.16 12.99
N GLU A 2 -17.12 29.98 12.55
CA GLU A 2 -17.34 28.84 13.44
C GLU A 2 -15.97 28.41 13.96
N THR A 3 -15.78 28.42 15.27
CA THR A 3 -14.54 27.99 15.91
C THR A 3 -14.42 26.49 15.70
N LEU A 4 -13.64 26.09 14.68
CA LEU A 4 -13.34 24.69 14.40
C LEU A 4 -12.76 24.04 15.66
N GLN A 5 -13.24 22.85 16.00
CA GLN A 5 -12.67 22.06 17.08
C GLN A 5 -11.21 21.70 16.71
N ASP A 6 -10.31 21.64 17.68
CA ASP A 6 -8.87 21.40 17.44
C ASP A 6 -8.59 20.19 16.54
N LEU A 7 -9.40 19.13 16.68
CA LEU A 7 -9.32 17.93 15.84
C LEU A 7 -9.68 18.23 14.37
N GLN A 8 -10.74 18.99 14.14
CA GLN A 8 -11.19 19.35 12.79
C GLN A 8 -10.19 20.30 12.13
N LEU A 9 -9.62 21.23 12.90
CA LEU A 9 -8.56 22.11 12.42
C LEU A 9 -7.33 21.30 12.00
N ALA A 10 -6.91 20.31 12.81
CA ALA A 10 -5.81 19.43 12.48
C ALA A 10 -6.08 18.62 11.20
N GLU A 11 -7.28 18.08 11.03
CA GLU A 11 -7.67 17.36 9.81
C GLU A 11 -7.62 18.25 8.56
N GLU A 12 -8.11 19.48 8.64
CA GLU A 12 -8.07 20.41 7.51
C GLU A 12 -6.64 20.80 7.14
N LEU A 13 -5.75 21.01 8.12
CA LEU A 13 -4.33 21.27 7.88
C LEU A 13 -3.64 20.09 7.19
N ILE A 14 -3.92 18.85 7.62
CA ILE A 14 -3.39 17.65 7.00
C ILE A 14 -3.88 17.53 5.55
N LYS A 15 -5.17 17.78 5.30
CA LYS A 15 -5.75 17.73 3.95
C LYS A 15 -5.11 18.77 3.03
N GLN A 16 -4.90 20.00 3.53
CA GLN A 16 -4.23 21.06 2.78
C GLN A 16 -2.81 20.64 2.36
N GLU A 17 -2.01 20.14 3.29
CA GLU A 17 -0.65 19.67 3.02
C GLU A 17 -0.65 18.51 2.00
N MET A 18 -1.57 17.56 2.16
CA MET A 18 -1.71 16.42 1.25
C MET A 18 -2.05 16.85 -0.19
N ILE A 19 -2.88 17.90 -0.35
CA ILE A 19 -3.18 18.48 -1.66
C ILE A 19 -1.91 19.11 -2.24
N THR A 20 -1.18 19.91 -1.47
CA THR A 20 0.08 20.52 -1.91
C THR A 20 1.10 19.46 -2.37
N MET A 21 1.26 18.37 -1.61
CA MET A 21 2.11 17.23 -1.99
C MET A 21 1.66 16.59 -3.31
N LEU A 22 0.36 16.38 -3.50
CA LEU A 22 -0.16 15.78 -4.73
C LEU A 22 0.08 16.67 -5.96
N HIS A 23 -0.08 17.98 -5.80
CA HIS A 23 0.23 18.95 -6.86
C HIS A 23 1.72 18.93 -7.23
N PHE A 24 2.61 18.81 -6.22
CA PHE A 24 4.05 18.67 -6.42
C PHE A 24 4.42 17.36 -7.12
N ASP A 25 3.89 16.22 -6.67
CA ASP A 25 4.12 14.91 -7.28
C ASP A 25 3.57 14.82 -8.70
N CYS A 26 2.44 15.48 -9.01
CA CYS A 26 1.92 15.54 -10.38
C CYS A 26 2.89 16.24 -11.35
N LEU A 27 3.73 17.16 -10.88
CA LEU A 27 4.73 17.86 -11.69
C LEU A 27 6.08 17.12 -11.75
N HIS A 28 6.54 16.56 -10.62
CA HIS A 28 7.88 16.00 -10.49
C HIS A 28 7.95 14.47 -10.62
N HIS A 29 6.86 13.74 -10.31
CA HIS A 29 6.79 12.28 -10.31
C HIS A 29 5.54 11.78 -11.05
N PRO A 30 5.36 12.10 -12.35
CA PRO A 30 4.19 11.66 -13.10
C PRO A 30 4.12 10.13 -13.13
N SER A 31 3.03 9.56 -12.60
CA SER A 31 2.87 8.11 -12.58
C SER A 31 2.77 7.55 -14.00
N ILE A 32 3.49 6.46 -14.26
CA ILE A 32 3.50 5.76 -15.56
C ILE A 32 2.08 5.32 -15.99
N ASN A 33 1.15 5.16 -15.03
CA ASN A 33 -0.25 4.82 -15.29
C ASN A 33 -1.13 6.00 -15.76
N ARG A 34 -0.60 7.22 -15.90
CA ARG A 34 -1.37 8.30 -16.55
C ARG A 34 -1.63 8.03 -18.03
N ASP A 35 -0.74 7.26 -18.68
CA ASP A 35 -0.94 6.83 -20.07
C ASP A 35 -1.92 5.66 -20.21
N SER A 36 -2.16 4.89 -19.15
CA SER A 36 -3.07 3.73 -19.20
C SER A 36 -4.52 4.08 -18.86
N GLN A 37 -4.79 5.18 -18.14
CA GLN A 37 -6.15 5.70 -17.96
C GLN A 37 -6.64 6.61 -19.10
N SER A 38 -5.75 7.05 -19.99
CA SER A 38 -6.12 7.87 -21.17
C SER A 38 -6.57 7.03 -22.39
N GLN A 39 -6.59 5.70 -22.31
CA GLN A 39 -7.07 4.81 -23.38
C GLN A 39 -8.61 4.64 -23.44
N ARG A 40 -9.37 5.35 -22.61
CA ARG A 40 -10.84 5.48 -22.72
C ARG A 40 -11.24 6.91 -23.06
N GLY A 41 -10.69 7.47 -24.13
CA GLY A 41 -11.08 8.80 -24.56
C GLY A 41 -10.30 9.27 -25.77
N LYS A 42 -10.87 9.04 -26.95
CA LYS A 42 -10.35 9.51 -28.22
C LYS A 42 -10.43 11.04 -28.26
N THR A 43 -9.34 11.75 -27.95
CA THR A 43 -9.06 13.15 -28.38
C THR A 43 -7.64 13.54 -28.01
N ARG A 44 -6.72 13.41 -28.98
CA ARG A 44 -5.42 14.08 -28.94
C ARG A 44 -5.65 15.58 -29.13
N GLY A 45 -5.43 16.36 -28.08
CA GLY A 45 -5.31 17.81 -28.09
C GLY A 45 -4.19 18.24 -27.12
N PRO A 46 -3.69 19.49 -27.19
CA PRO A 46 -2.50 19.98 -26.46
C PRO A 46 -2.69 20.14 -24.92
N ALA A 47 -3.61 19.37 -24.32
CA ALA A 47 -4.00 19.48 -22.92
C ALA A 47 -2.99 18.87 -21.91
N SER A 48 -1.88 18.30 -22.38
CA SER A 48 -0.82 17.83 -21.48
C SER A 48 -0.08 19.00 -20.80
N THR A 49 -0.09 20.19 -21.41
CA THR A 49 0.46 21.43 -20.81
C THR A 49 -0.55 22.16 -19.92
N SER A 50 -1.85 22.00 -20.20
CA SER A 50 -2.93 22.68 -19.46
C SER A 50 -3.10 22.17 -18.02
N ASN A 51 -2.86 20.88 -17.77
CA ASN A 51 -2.93 20.34 -16.41
C ASN A 51 -1.75 20.83 -15.55
N ASN A 52 -0.58 21.09 -16.14
CA ASN A 52 0.56 21.60 -15.39
C ASN A 52 0.36 23.04 -14.93
N ALA A 53 -0.36 23.87 -15.70
CA ALA A 53 -0.62 25.27 -15.34
C ALA A 53 -1.45 25.42 -14.06
N SER A 54 -2.45 24.56 -13.84
CA SER A 54 -3.23 24.55 -12.60
C SER A 54 -2.43 24.04 -11.41
N HIS A 55 -1.53 23.07 -11.63
CA HIS A 55 -0.63 22.59 -10.58
C HIS A 55 0.40 23.66 -10.16
N ILE A 56 0.98 24.36 -11.13
CA ILE A 56 1.94 25.46 -10.90
C ILE A 56 1.28 26.62 -10.16
N GLY A 57 0.09 27.08 -10.58
CA GLY A 57 -0.61 28.18 -9.90
C GLY A 57 -1.01 27.85 -8.46
N HIS A 58 -1.31 26.59 -8.15
CA HIS A 58 -1.56 26.16 -6.77
C HIS A 58 -0.28 26.18 -5.93
N LEU A 59 0.85 25.72 -6.48
CA LEU A 59 2.15 25.74 -5.79
C LEU A 59 2.74 27.15 -5.63
N GLU A 60 2.37 28.11 -6.48
CA GLU A 60 2.71 29.53 -6.30
C GLU A 60 2.04 30.14 -5.06
N THR A 61 0.80 29.73 -4.78
CA THR A 61 0.04 30.19 -3.60
C THR A 61 0.34 29.37 -2.35
N HIS A 62 0.66 28.09 -2.50
CA HIS A 62 0.96 27.14 -1.43
C HIS A 62 2.27 26.41 -1.76
N PRO A 63 3.43 27.00 -1.46
CA PRO A 63 4.72 26.43 -1.83
C PRO A 63 4.98 25.15 -1.04
N TYR A 64 5.35 24.09 -1.77
CA TYR A 64 5.82 22.85 -1.18
C TYR A 64 7.13 23.10 -0.42
N LYS A 65 7.17 22.73 0.86
CA LYS A 65 8.37 22.83 1.69
C LYS A 65 9.07 21.47 1.72
N PRO A 66 10.25 21.33 1.09
CA PRO A 66 10.99 20.09 1.20
C PRO A 66 11.44 19.89 2.65
N VAL A 67 11.15 18.72 3.21
CA VAL A 67 11.64 18.33 4.53
C VAL A 67 13.15 18.06 4.42
N PRO A 68 14.00 18.70 5.25
CA PRO A 68 15.43 18.47 5.20
C PRO A 68 15.74 17.02 5.62
N THR A 69 16.81 16.47 5.07
CA THR A 69 17.21 15.08 5.34
C THR A 69 17.56 14.88 6.82
N GLU A 70 18.09 15.90 7.48
CA GLU A 70 18.41 15.89 8.92
C GLU A 70 17.16 15.63 9.78
N ASP A 71 16.05 16.33 9.50
CA ASP A 71 14.78 16.14 10.22
C ASP A 71 14.20 14.74 9.98
N MET A 72 14.40 14.19 8.78
CA MET A 72 13.97 12.83 8.44
C MET A 72 14.78 11.77 9.19
N GLU A 73 16.08 11.99 9.38
CA GLU A 73 16.94 11.10 10.17
C GLU A 73 16.61 11.18 11.66
N LEU A 74 16.38 12.39 12.18
CA LEU A 74 15.91 12.59 13.55
C LEU A 74 14.56 11.92 13.79
N ALA A 75 13.60 12.08 12.87
CA ALA A 75 12.30 11.43 12.95
C ALA A 75 12.41 9.89 12.96
N LYS A 76 13.31 9.32 12.13
CA LYS A 76 13.59 7.87 12.15
C LYS A 76 14.18 7.42 13.48
N ALA A 77 15.09 8.20 14.07
CA ALA A 77 15.66 7.88 15.38
C ALA A 77 14.61 7.91 16.49
N VAL A 78 13.71 8.89 16.48
CA VAL A 78 12.58 8.98 17.42
C VAL A 78 11.62 7.81 17.24
N LEU A 79 11.27 7.47 15.99
CA LEU A 79 10.42 6.30 15.70
C LEU A 79 11.05 4.99 16.18
N ALA A 80 12.35 4.80 15.99
CA ALA A 80 13.04 3.61 16.48
C ALA A 80 13.00 3.51 18.01
N ALA A 81 13.14 4.63 18.72
CA ALA A 81 13.02 4.66 20.17
C ALA A 81 11.61 4.31 20.64
N GLU A 82 10.57 4.89 20.02
CA GLU A 82 9.17 4.57 20.33
C GLU A 82 8.81 3.11 20.00
N MET A 83 9.37 2.55 18.92
CA MET A 83 9.19 1.14 18.59
C MET A 83 9.70 0.21 19.70
N GLU A 84 10.82 0.54 20.35
CA GLU A 84 11.32 -0.24 21.48
C GLU A 84 10.43 -0.12 22.72
N VAL A 85 9.85 1.06 22.97
CA VAL A 85 8.85 1.27 24.04
C VAL A 85 7.60 0.44 23.79
N VAL A 86 7.08 0.47 22.56
CA VAL A 86 5.90 -0.32 22.16
C VAL A 86 6.20 -1.81 22.22
N LYS A 87 7.37 -2.24 21.75
CA LYS A 87 7.83 -3.63 21.79
C LYS A 87 7.88 -4.15 23.23
N GLY A 88 8.47 -3.37 24.15
CA GLY A 88 8.47 -3.68 25.58
C GLY A 88 7.06 -3.71 26.18
N GLY A 89 6.22 -2.72 25.86
CA GLY A 89 4.84 -2.60 26.39
C GLY A 89 3.88 -3.68 25.88
N MET A 90 4.08 -4.18 24.66
CA MET A 90 3.29 -5.26 24.07
C MET A 90 3.82 -6.66 24.43
N GLY A 91 4.91 -6.75 25.21
CA GLY A 91 5.55 -8.03 25.54
C GLY A 91 6.11 -8.77 24.32
N HIS A 92 6.34 -8.05 23.22
CA HIS A 92 7.08 -8.57 22.08
C HIS A 92 8.55 -8.58 22.52
N GLY A 93 9.06 -9.71 22.99
CA GLY A 93 10.50 -9.87 23.16
C GLY A 93 11.23 -9.73 21.81
N ASP A 94 12.51 -10.10 21.78
CA ASP A 94 13.16 -10.41 20.51
C ASP A 94 12.54 -11.67 19.90
N LEU A 95 11.39 -11.51 19.26
CA LEU A 95 10.81 -12.52 18.38
C LEU A 95 11.79 -12.68 17.22
N SER A 96 12.52 -13.79 17.24
CA SER A 96 13.40 -14.16 16.15
C SER A 96 12.59 -14.24 14.86
N MET A 97 13.26 -14.00 13.73
CA MET A 97 12.66 -14.23 12.42
C MET A 97 12.11 -15.66 12.28
N GLU A 98 12.72 -16.63 12.98
CA GLU A 98 12.25 -18.01 13.04
C GLU A 98 10.88 -18.14 13.71
N ALA A 99 10.64 -17.43 14.82
CA ALA A 99 9.34 -17.41 15.48
C ALA A 99 8.26 -16.80 14.58
N TYR A 100 8.58 -15.74 13.84
CA TYR A 100 7.67 -15.17 12.84
C TYR A 100 7.38 -16.15 11.71
N SER A 101 8.41 -16.78 11.12
CA SER A 101 8.26 -17.79 10.07
C SER A 101 7.40 -18.96 10.53
N GLN A 102 7.60 -19.45 11.76
CA GLN A 102 6.81 -20.55 12.31
C GLN A 102 5.34 -20.18 12.44
N VAL A 103 5.02 -19.04 13.09
CA VAL A 103 3.63 -18.59 13.23
C VAL A 103 3.01 -18.33 11.85
N TRP A 104 3.77 -17.75 10.93
CA TRP A 104 3.34 -17.52 9.56
C TRP A 104 2.99 -18.84 8.84
N GLU A 105 3.85 -19.85 8.92
CA GLU A 105 3.61 -21.16 8.32
C GLU A 105 2.41 -21.87 8.96
N GLU A 106 2.26 -21.78 10.28
CA GLU A 106 1.13 -22.34 11.01
C GLU A 106 -0.19 -21.64 10.63
N CYS A 107 -0.23 -20.31 10.59
CA CYS A 107 -1.40 -19.54 10.16
C CYS A 107 -1.72 -19.79 8.67
N TYR A 108 -0.71 -19.87 7.81
CA TYR A 108 -0.90 -20.17 6.39
C TYR A 108 -1.43 -21.59 6.18
N GLY A 109 -0.92 -22.57 6.94
CA GLY A 109 -1.39 -23.96 6.91
C GLY A 109 -2.85 -24.13 7.36
N GLN A 110 -3.35 -23.22 8.21
CA GLN A 110 -4.75 -23.21 8.66
C GLN A 110 -5.72 -22.67 7.61
N VAL A 111 -5.25 -21.99 6.56
CA VAL A 111 -6.11 -21.38 5.54
C VAL A 111 -6.06 -22.21 4.25
N LEU A 112 -7.20 -22.79 3.88
CA LEU A 112 -7.36 -23.59 2.67
C LEU A 112 -8.26 -22.86 1.67
N TYR A 113 -7.80 -22.74 0.42
CA TYR A 113 -8.60 -22.21 -0.66
C TYR A 113 -9.48 -23.30 -1.28
N LEU A 114 -10.78 -23.05 -1.40
CA LEU A 114 -11.75 -23.93 -2.06
C LEU A 114 -12.01 -23.46 -3.50
N PRO A 115 -11.52 -24.20 -4.52
CA PRO A 115 -11.70 -23.80 -5.92
C PRO A 115 -13.17 -23.76 -6.35
N ALA A 116 -13.99 -24.73 -5.89
CA ALA A 116 -15.40 -24.84 -6.25
C ALA A 116 -16.26 -23.64 -5.78
N GLN A 117 -15.88 -23.01 -4.66
CA GLN A 117 -16.63 -21.90 -4.05
C GLN A 117 -15.89 -20.55 -4.16
N ASN A 118 -14.71 -20.53 -4.79
CA ASN A 118 -13.85 -19.36 -4.94
C ASN A 118 -13.62 -18.59 -3.61
N ARG A 119 -13.44 -19.33 -2.51
CA ARG A 119 -13.38 -18.78 -1.13
C ARG A 119 -12.30 -19.48 -0.30
N TYR A 120 -11.75 -18.77 0.69
CA TYR A 120 -10.90 -19.34 1.74
C TYR A 120 -11.72 -19.88 2.92
N THR A 121 -11.34 -21.03 3.44
CA THR A 121 -11.93 -21.68 4.61
C THR A 121 -10.82 -22.17 5.55
N ARG A 122 -11.18 -22.50 6.80
CA ARG A 122 -10.24 -23.13 7.73
C ARG A 122 -9.96 -24.57 7.29
N ALA A 123 -8.70 -24.97 7.21
CA ALA A 123 -8.27 -26.28 6.76
C ALA A 123 -8.90 -27.43 7.55
N ASN A 124 -9.23 -27.21 8.84
CA ASN A 124 -9.88 -28.18 9.70
C ASN A 124 -11.37 -28.40 9.39
N LEU A 125 -12.05 -27.43 8.75
CA LEU A 125 -13.45 -27.53 8.37
C LEU A 125 -13.64 -28.13 6.97
N ALA A 126 -12.57 -28.20 6.17
CA ALA A 126 -12.63 -28.69 4.81
C ALA A 126 -12.68 -30.23 4.78
N SER A 127 -13.49 -30.79 3.88
CA SER A 127 -13.54 -32.24 3.70
C SER A 127 -12.24 -32.76 3.04
N LYS A 128 -11.96 -34.07 3.16
CA LYS A 128 -10.81 -34.70 2.47
C LYS A 128 -10.87 -34.46 0.96
N LYS A 129 -12.07 -34.45 0.37
CA LYS A 129 -12.31 -34.19 -1.05
C LYS A 129 -11.91 -32.75 -1.41
N ASP A 130 -12.35 -31.79 -0.63
CA ASP A 130 -12.03 -30.36 -0.84
C ASP A 130 -10.53 -30.08 -0.74
N ARG A 131 -9.85 -30.79 0.16
CA ARG A 131 -8.39 -30.70 0.33
C ARG A 131 -7.63 -31.22 -0.89
N ILE A 132 -8.09 -32.33 -1.48
CA ILE A 132 -7.53 -32.88 -2.73
C ILE A 132 -7.72 -31.89 -3.88
N GLU A 133 -8.94 -31.39 -4.07
CA GLU A 133 -9.27 -30.46 -5.16
C GLU A 133 -8.46 -29.14 -5.06
N SER A 134 -8.28 -28.63 -3.85
CA SER A 134 -7.41 -27.46 -3.60
C SER A 134 -5.95 -27.71 -4.00
N LEU A 135 -5.41 -28.89 -3.65
CA LEU A 135 -4.03 -29.27 -3.99
C LEU A 135 -3.86 -29.48 -5.49
N GLU A 136 -4.83 -30.12 -6.16
CA GLU A 136 -4.86 -30.28 -7.61
C GLU A 136 -4.84 -28.93 -8.32
N LYS A 137 -5.67 -27.97 -7.86
CA LYS A 137 -5.69 -26.62 -8.42
C LYS A 137 -4.36 -25.90 -8.22
N LYS A 138 -3.76 -25.98 -7.03
CA LYS A 138 -2.42 -25.42 -6.76
C LYS A 138 -1.36 -26.03 -7.67
N LEU A 139 -1.44 -27.33 -7.94
CA LEU A 139 -0.51 -28.04 -8.82
C LEU A 139 -0.68 -27.61 -10.28
N GLU A 140 -1.92 -27.48 -10.77
CA GLU A 140 -2.21 -26.96 -12.12
C GLU A 140 -1.71 -25.53 -12.33
N VAL A 141 -1.90 -24.64 -11.34
CA VAL A 141 -1.35 -23.28 -11.39
C VAL A 141 0.19 -23.30 -11.45
N ARG A 142 0.85 -24.15 -10.65
CA ARG A 142 2.31 -24.31 -10.69
C ARG A 142 2.80 -24.84 -12.05
N LYS A 143 2.12 -25.84 -12.61
CA LYS A 143 2.40 -26.34 -13.98
C LYS A 143 2.26 -25.22 -15.01
N LYS A 144 1.19 -24.41 -14.93
CA LYS A 144 0.97 -23.27 -15.84
C LYS A 144 2.07 -22.22 -15.71
N ARG A 145 2.48 -21.86 -14.48
CA ARG A 145 3.59 -20.93 -14.24
C ARG A 145 4.91 -21.45 -14.80
N ARG A 146 5.21 -22.74 -14.63
CA ARG A 146 6.42 -23.35 -15.20
C ARG A 146 6.41 -23.30 -16.73
N LYS A 147 5.30 -23.69 -17.37
CA LYS A 147 5.16 -23.62 -18.84
C LYS A 147 5.24 -22.19 -19.40
N ALA A 148 4.87 -21.17 -18.62
CA ALA A 148 4.95 -19.78 -19.02
C ALA A 148 6.32 -19.13 -18.77
N GLY A 149 7.21 -19.77 -18.00
CA GLY A 149 8.60 -19.34 -17.81
C GLY A 149 9.58 -20.00 -18.77
N ASP A 150 9.19 -21.10 -19.42
CA ASP A 150 9.94 -21.81 -20.47
C ASP A 150 9.62 -21.29 -21.89
N ALA A 151 8.83 -20.22 -22.03
CA ALA A 151 8.44 -19.56 -23.28
C ALA A 151 8.86 -18.09 -23.26
#